data_AF-A0A1M3KU59-F1
#
_entry.id   AF-A0A1M3KU59-F1
#
_cell.length_a   1.000
_cell.length_b   1.000
_cell.length_c   1.000
_cell.angle_alpha   90.00
_cell.angle_beta   90.00
_cell.angle_gamma   90.00
#
_symmetry.space_group_name_H-M   'P 1'
#
loop_
_entity.id
_entity.type
_entity.pdbx_description
1 polymer ?
#
loop_
_entity_poly.entity_id
_entity_poly.type
_entity_poly.pdbx_seq_one_letter_code
_entity_poly.pdbx_strand_id
1 'polypeptide(L)'
;MLFRPSADQNLTAIHAMLDAWNAEADRFRQAAVAARRGETPSSLTAGAAEEAHEGLMTLLGEIDDALERVAPGGPQFGGLLQAQMMAIALLESVGNSYDVLDRFVTEPVGGPHRIAHELRTAAE
;
A
#
# COMPACT_ATOMS: atom_id res chain seq x y z
N MET A 1 18.90 -28.32 17.85
CA MET A 1 17.43 -28.35 17.64
C MET A 1 17.03 -26.97 17.13
N LEU A 2 16.68 -26.85 15.85
CA LEU A 2 16.18 -25.61 15.25
C LEU A 2 14.72 -25.44 15.70
N PHE A 3 14.46 -24.44 16.55
CA PHE A 3 13.11 -24.04 16.93
C PHE A 3 12.42 -23.51 15.66
N ARG A 4 11.52 -24.30 15.07
CA ARG A 4 10.54 -23.75 14.13
C ARG A 4 9.44 -23.10 14.99
N PRO A 5 9.16 -21.80 14.82
CA PRO A 5 8.03 -21.17 15.48
C PRO A 5 6.76 -21.99 15.20
N SER A 6 5.89 -22.15 16.19
CA SER A 6 4.58 -22.75 15.93
C SER A 6 3.79 -21.80 15.04
N ALA A 7 3.02 -22.34 14.10
CA ALA A 7 2.22 -21.55 13.16
C ALA A 7 1.24 -20.57 13.86
N ASP A 8 0.83 -20.86 15.10
CA ASP A 8 0.01 -19.95 15.93
C ASP A 8 0.78 -18.68 16.38
N GLN A 9 2.09 -18.78 16.60
CA GLN A 9 2.95 -17.61 16.87
C GLN A 9 3.07 -16.71 15.64
N ASN A 10 3.10 -17.32 14.44
CA ASN A 10 3.10 -16.58 13.18
C ASN A 10 1.75 -15.93 12.89
N LEU A 11 0.64 -16.63 13.09
CA LEU A 11 -0.69 -16.09 12.78
C LEU A 11 -1.05 -14.84 13.62
N THR A 12 -0.71 -14.86 14.90
CA THR A 12 -0.92 -13.69 15.78
C THR A 12 -0.09 -12.49 15.31
N ALA A 13 1.16 -12.71 14.91
CA ALA A 13 2.02 -11.67 14.38
C ALA A 13 1.52 -11.12 13.03
N ILE A 14 1.05 -12.00 12.13
CA ILE A 14 0.45 -11.63 10.84
C ILE A 14 -0.76 -10.73 11.06
N HIS A 15 -1.69 -11.11 11.95
CA HIS A 15 -2.85 -10.26 12.25
C HIS A 15 -2.45 -8.90 12.82
N ALA A 16 -1.49 -8.86 13.75
CA ALA A 16 -1.01 -7.59 14.30
C ALA A 16 -0.36 -6.68 13.24
N MET A 17 0.38 -7.27 12.28
CA MET A 17 0.93 -6.53 11.13
C MET A 17 -0.18 -5.99 10.22
N LEU A 18 -1.17 -6.82 9.89
CA LEU A 18 -2.31 -6.43 9.06
C LEU A 18 -3.13 -5.30 9.71
N ASP A 19 -3.32 -5.33 11.03
CA ASP A 19 -3.99 -4.26 11.77
C ASP A 19 -3.21 -2.94 11.69
N ALA A 20 -1.89 -2.99 11.81
CA ALA A 20 -1.03 -1.80 11.68
C ALA A 20 -1.08 -1.23 10.25
N TRP A 21 -1.04 -2.09 9.23
CA TRP A 21 -1.16 -1.68 7.84
C TRP A 21 -2.57 -1.17 7.49
N ASN A 22 -3.61 -1.66 8.15
CA ASN A 22 -4.95 -1.11 7.99
C ASN A 22 -5.06 0.34 8.47
N ALA A 23 -4.45 0.66 9.61
CA ALA A 23 -4.36 2.04 10.07
C ALA A 23 -3.57 2.92 9.09
N GLU A 24 -2.53 2.37 8.45
CA GLU A 24 -1.75 3.07 7.42
C GLU A 24 -2.55 3.30 6.14
N ALA A 25 -3.27 2.28 5.67
CA ALA A 25 -4.12 2.34 4.48
C ALA A 25 -5.16 3.46 4.58
N ASP A 26 -5.69 3.70 5.79
CA ASP A 26 -6.59 4.83 6.04
C ASP A 26 -5.91 6.19 5.84
N ARG A 27 -4.62 6.33 6.19
CA ARG A 27 -3.85 7.55 5.95
C ARG A 27 -3.64 7.77 4.45
N PHE A 28 -3.27 6.73 3.71
CA PHE A 28 -3.12 6.80 2.26
C PHE A 28 -4.44 7.14 1.56
N ARG A 29 -5.55 6.55 2.00
CA ARG A 29 -6.89 6.85 1.49
C ARG A 29 -7.26 8.31 1.70
N GLN A 30 -6.99 8.87 2.89
CA GLN A 30 -7.23 10.29 3.16
C GLN A 30 -6.36 11.19 2.27
N ALA A 31 -5.07 10.87 2.13
CA ALA A 31 -4.16 11.60 1.25
C ALA A 31 -4.60 11.53 -0.23
N ALA A 32 -5.07 10.37 -0.70
CA ALA A 32 -5.61 10.20 -2.05
C ALA A 32 -6.88 11.03 -2.27
N VAL A 33 -7.76 11.12 -1.27
CA VAL A 33 -8.96 11.99 -1.31
C VAL A 33 -8.56 13.47 -1.36
N ALA A 34 -7.56 13.89 -0.57
CA ALA A 34 -7.01 15.24 -0.60
C ALA A 34 -6.40 15.56 -1.96
N ALA A 35 -5.65 14.61 -2.55
CA ALA A 35 -5.06 14.74 -3.88
C ALA A 35 -6.11 14.97 -4.97
N ARG A 36 -7.22 14.23 -4.92
CA ARG A 36 -8.36 14.43 -5.83
C ARG A 36 -9.04 15.80 -5.69
N ARG A 37 -8.85 16.48 -4.55
CA ARG A 37 -9.36 17.83 -4.29
C ARG A 37 -8.36 18.93 -4.67
N GLY A 38 -7.18 18.55 -5.18
CA GLY A 38 -6.14 19.48 -5.65
C GLY A 38 -5.01 19.72 -4.66
N GLU A 39 -4.93 18.97 -3.55
CA GLU A 39 -3.78 19.02 -2.65
C GLU A 39 -2.64 18.17 -3.20
N THR A 40 -1.42 18.71 -3.34
CA THR A 40 -0.30 17.91 -3.83
C THR A 40 0.16 16.92 -2.76
N PRO A 41 0.06 15.59 -2.99
CA PRO A 41 0.58 14.61 -2.05
C PRO A 41 2.10 14.69 -1.98
N SER A 42 2.67 14.41 -0.81
CA SER A 42 4.12 14.36 -0.67
C SER A 42 4.68 13.11 -1.35
N SER A 43 5.88 13.22 -1.93
CA SER A 43 6.60 12.06 -2.49
C SER A 43 6.85 10.97 -1.44
N LEU A 44 7.02 11.36 -0.17
CA LEU A 44 7.14 10.43 0.95
C LEU A 44 5.85 9.63 1.18
N THR A 45 4.68 10.25 1.01
CA THR A 45 3.38 9.57 1.16
C THR A 45 3.14 8.58 0.03
N ALA A 46 3.50 8.93 -1.21
CA ALA A 46 3.40 8.01 -2.33
C ALA A 46 4.38 6.83 -2.19
N GLY A 47 5.64 7.11 -1.83
CA GLY A 47 6.63 6.06 -1.59
C GLY A 47 6.24 5.12 -0.43
N ALA A 48 5.68 5.65 0.65
CA ALA A 48 5.17 4.82 1.74
C ALA A 48 3.98 3.93 1.31
N ALA A 49 3.11 4.43 0.41
CA ALA A 49 2.02 3.63 -0.14
C ALA A 49 2.52 2.53 -1.08
N GLU A 50 3.56 2.80 -1.86
CA GLU A 50 4.26 1.80 -2.70
C GLU A 50 4.90 0.70 -1.84
N GLU A 51 5.69 1.08 -0.82
CA GLU A 51 6.33 0.14 0.09
C GLU A 51 5.30 -0.75 0.81
N ALA A 52 4.19 -0.17 1.25
CA ALA A 52 3.09 -0.93 1.87
C ALA A 52 2.44 -1.90 0.87
N HIS A 53 2.26 -1.50 -0.38
CA HIS A 53 1.72 -2.36 -1.44
C HIS A 53 2.64 -3.55 -1.74
N GLU A 54 3.95 -3.32 -1.88
CA GLU A 54 4.95 -4.40 -2.08
C GLU A 54 5.04 -5.34 -0.87
N GLY A 55 4.98 -4.78 0.35
CA GLY A 55 4.94 -5.55 1.58
C GLY A 55 3.71 -6.46 1.65
N LEU A 56 2.53 -5.96 1.29
CA LEU A 56 1.29 -6.74 1.23
C LEU A 56 1.35 -7.86 0.20
N MET A 57 1.94 -7.62 -0.97
CA MET A 57 2.17 -8.67 -1.99
C MET A 57 3.07 -9.79 -1.47
N THR A 58 4.15 -9.42 -0.77
CA THR A 58 5.08 -10.39 -0.19
C THR A 58 4.40 -11.22 0.90
N LEU A 59 3.69 -10.58 1.81
CA LEU A 59 2.94 -11.25 2.88
C LEU A 59 1.87 -12.20 2.32
N LEU A 60 1.16 -11.79 1.27
CA LEU A 60 0.16 -12.65 0.62
C LEU A 60 0.80 -13.93 0.09
N GLY A 61 1.96 -13.83 -0.56
CA GLY A 61 2.73 -15.00 -0.99
C GLY A 61 3.15 -15.90 0.17
N GLU A 62 3.56 -15.34 1.31
CA GLU A 62 3.90 -16.12 2.52
C GLU A 62 2.67 -16.83 3.12
N ILE A 63 1.50 -16.20 3.10
CA ILE A 63 0.24 -16.79 3.56
C ILE A 63 -0.19 -17.92 2.62
N ASP A 64 -0.07 -17.75 1.31
CA ASP A 64 -0.37 -18.79 0.32
C ASP A 64 0.53 -20.02 0.52
N ASP A 65 1.83 -19.80 0.65
CA ASP A 65 2.83 -20.82 0.99
C ASP A 65 2.49 -21.56 2.29
N ALA A 66 1.95 -20.85 3.29
CA ALA A 66 1.53 -21.43 4.55
C ALA A 66 0.25 -22.26 4.40
N LEU A 67 -0.73 -21.77 3.63
CA LEU A 67 -1.98 -22.48 3.34
C LEU A 67 -1.73 -23.80 2.61
N GLU A 68 -0.79 -23.85 1.66
CA GLU A 68 -0.40 -25.08 0.95
C GLU A 68 0.18 -26.16 1.89
N ARG A 69 0.79 -25.74 3.01
CA ARG A 69 1.44 -26.64 3.97
C ARG A 69 0.50 -27.10 5.09
N VAL A 70 -0.68 -26.47 5.22
CA VAL A 70 -1.67 -26.79 6.26
C VAL A 70 -2.76 -27.68 5.68
N ALA A 71 -3.13 -28.74 6.40
CA ALA A 71 -4.23 -29.60 5.99
C ALA A 71 -5.55 -28.82 5.96
N PRO A 72 -6.35 -28.93 4.88
CA PRO A 72 -7.70 -28.36 4.85
C PRO A 72 -8.54 -28.85 6.04
N GLY A 73 -9.17 -27.92 6.76
CA GLY A 73 -9.94 -28.22 7.98
C GLY A 73 -9.08 -28.35 9.26
N GLY A 74 -7.77 -28.14 9.17
CA GLY A 74 -6.90 -28.00 10.34
C GLY A 74 -7.20 -26.72 11.14
N PRO A 75 -6.87 -26.69 12.43
CA PRO A 75 -7.22 -25.58 13.33
C PRO A 75 -6.64 -24.21 12.90
N GLN A 76 -5.54 -24.21 12.15
CA GLN A 76 -4.85 -23.00 11.65
C GLN A 76 -5.37 -22.53 10.28
N PHE A 77 -6.06 -23.39 9.54
CA PHE A 77 -6.47 -23.12 8.16
C PHE A 77 -7.45 -21.94 8.09
N GLY A 78 -8.44 -21.91 8.99
CA GLY A 78 -9.41 -20.81 9.04
C GLY A 78 -8.77 -19.45 9.37
N GLY A 79 -7.77 -19.44 10.25
CA GLY A 79 -7.05 -18.22 10.62
C GLY A 79 -6.20 -17.68 9.47
N LEU A 80 -5.49 -18.56 8.75
CA LEU A 80 -4.71 -18.17 7.58
C LEU A 80 -5.60 -17.67 6.44
N LEU A 81 -6.76 -18.29 6.21
CA LEU A 81 -7.74 -17.79 5.23
C LEU A 81 -8.25 -16.39 5.61
N GLN A 82 -8.54 -16.15 6.88
CA GLN A 82 -8.95 -14.82 7.35
C GLN A 82 -7.84 -13.79 7.11
N ALA A 83 -6.59 -14.12 7.46
CA ALA A 83 -5.44 -13.25 7.21
C ALA A 83 -5.24 -12.97 5.72
N GLN A 84 -5.40 -13.98 4.86
CA GLN A 84 -5.35 -13.84 3.40
C GLN A 84 -6.40 -12.87 2.88
N MET A 85 -7.66 -13.02 3.31
CA MET A 85 -8.76 -12.13 2.93
C MET A 85 -8.50 -10.68 3.37
N MET A 86 -7.99 -10.48 4.58
CA MET A 86 -7.60 -9.17 5.08
C MET A 86 -6.46 -8.55 4.26
N ALA A 87 -5.43 -9.34 3.95
CA ALA A 87 -4.30 -8.89 3.14
C ALA A 87 -4.74 -8.48 1.73
N ILE A 88 -5.63 -9.23 1.08
CA ILE A 88 -6.19 -8.90 -0.24
C ILE A 88 -6.97 -7.59 -0.18
N ALA A 89 -7.88 -7.43 0.79
CA ALA A 89 -8.67 -6.21 0.94
C ALA A 89 -7.78 -4.97 1.18
N LEU A 90 -6.70 -5.13 1.97
CA LEU A 90 -5.73 -4.08 2.19
C LEU A 90 -4.92 -3.77 0.93
N LEU A 91 -4.48 -4.79 0.20
CA LEU A 91 -3.75 -4.63 -1.05
C LEU A 91 -4.56 -3.82 -2.06
N GLU A 92 -5.85 -4.15 -2.23
CA GLU A 92 -6.76 -3.39 -3.10
C GLU A 92 -6.92 -1.93 -2.62
N SER A 93 -7.10 -1.70 -1.33
CA SER A 93 -7.26 -0.35 -0.77
C SER A 93 -6.00 0.51 -0.92
N VAL A 94 -4.83 -0.07 -0.62
CA VAL A 94 -3.54 0.60 -0.73
C VAL A 94 -3.19 0.85 -2.20
N GLY A 95 -3.36 -0.15 -3.08
CA GLY A 95 -3.13 0.00 -4.52
C GLY A 95 -3.97 1.12 -5.14
N ASN A 96 -5.27 1.16 -4.84
CA ASN A 96 -6.15 2.25 -5.28
C ASN A 96 -5.70 3.63 -4.77
N SER A 97 -5.15 3.70 -3.56
CA SER A 97 -4.65 4.94 -2.99
C SER A 97 -3.32 5.34 -3.64
N TYR A 98 -2.42 4.38 -3.84
CA TYR A 98 -1.13 4.57 -4.49
C TYR A 98 -1.29 5.08 -5.93
N ASP A 99 -2.15 4.45 -6.74
CA ASP A 99 -2.43 4.88 -8.12
C ASP A 99 -2.86 6.35 -8.21
N VAL A 100 -3.64 6.81 -7.22
CA VAL A 100 -4.05 8.21 -7.12
C VAL A 100 -2.86 9.07 -6.72
N LEU A 101 -2.16 8.70 -5.65
CA LEU A 101 -1.03 9.48 -5.13
C LEU A 101 0.06 9.65 -6.18
N ASP A 102 0.51 8.57 -6.82
CA ASP A 102 1.54 8.58 -7.87
C ASP A 102 1.19 9.52 -9.02
N ARG A 103 -0.06 9.46 -9.49
CA ARG A 103 -0.59 10.35 -10.54
C ARG A 103 -0.48 11.84 -10.19
N PHE A 104 -0.63 12.19 -8.91
CA PHE A 104 -0.57 13.59 -8.45
C PHE A 104 0.82 14.00 -7.93
N VAL A 105 1.70 13.05 -7.60
CA VAL A 105 3.12 13.31 -7.36
C VAL A 105 3.83 13.74 -8.66
N THR A 106 3.24 13.42 -9.82
CA THR A 106 3.75 13.77 -11.16
C THR A 106 3.05 14.95 -11.84
N GLU A 107 2.38 15.87 -11.14
CA GLU A 107 2.22 17.21 -11.69
C GLU A 107 3.53 17.99 -11.53
N PRO A 108 4.32 18.22 -12.60
CA PRO A 108 5.32 19.26 -12.54
C PRO A 108 4.56 20.55 -12.25
N VAL A 109 4.78 21.11 -11.06
CA VAL A 109 4.55 22.53 -10.81
C VAL A 109 5.10 23.26 -12.02
N GLY A 110 4.21 23.90 -12.79
CA GLY A 110 4.55 24.49 -14.07
C GLY A 110 5.80 25.37 -13.96
N GLY A 111 6.85 24.99 -14.67
CA GLY A 111 8.04 25.80 -14.91
C GLY A 111 8.83 25.24 -16.11
N PRO A 112 9.54 26.03 -16.92
CA PRO A 112 9.53 27.48 -17.12
C PRO A 112 8.98 27.87 -18.52
N HIS A 113 7.94 27.19 -19.02
CA HIS A 113 7.45 27.49 -20.38
C HIS A 113 6.54 28.74 -20.50
N ARG A 114 5.97 29.26 -19.40
CA ARG A 114 5.22 30.53 -19.44
C ARG A 114 6.10 31.78 -19.41
N ILE A 115 7.25 31.75 -18.71
CA ILE A 115 8.17 32.91 -18.67
C ILE A 115 8.77 33.17 -20.07
N ALA A 116 9.04 32.12 -20.84
CA ALA A 116 9.55 32.26 -22.20
C ALA A 116 8.52 32.85 -23.18
N HIS A 117 7.22 32.64 -22.96
CA HIS A 117 6.19 33.18 -23.84
C HIS A 117 5.90 34.66 -23.55
N GLU A 118 5.88 35.06 -22.27
CA GLU A 118 5.64 36.45 -21.86
C GLU A 118 6.83 37.38 -22.19
N LEU A 119 8.07 36.89 -22.09
CA LEU A 119 9.25 37.67 -22.51
C LEU A 119 9.32 37.90 -24.02
N ARG A 120 8.68 37.04 -24.84
CA ARG A 120 8.65 37.19 -26.30
C ARG A 120 7.56 38.16 -26.76
N THR A 121 6.47 38.29 -26.02
CA THR A 121 5.37 39.23 -26.33
C THR A 121 5.64 40.65 -25.81
N ALA A 122 6.55 40.83 -24.85
CA ALA A 122 7.00 42.16 -24.42
C ALA A 122 8.14 42.73 -25.29
N ALA A 123 8.63 41.97 -26.28
CA ALA A 123 9.71 42.35 -27.20
C ALA A 123 9.22 42.60 -28.64
N GLU A 124 7.90 42.59 -28.86
CA GLU A 124 7.22 43.07 -30.08
C GLU A 124 6.51 44.41 -29.75
#